data_AF-A0A9D6Z3Y2-F1
#
_entry.id   AF-A0A9D6Z3Y2-F1
#
_cell.length_a   1.000
_cell.length_b   1.000
_cell.length_c   1.000
_cell.angle_alpha   90.00
_cell.angle_beta   90.00
_cell.angle_gamma   90.00
#
_symmetry.space_group_name_H-M   'P 1'
#
loop_
_entity.id
_entity.type
_entity.pdbx_description
1 polymer ?
#
loop_
_entity_poly.entity_id
_entity_poly.type
_entity_poly.pdbx_seq_one_letter_code
_entity_poly.pdbx_strand_id
1 'polypeptide(L)'
;MLLGHVSWFFLLTGLVMGIGSFMMAQESGHAAAPTALIGASMAVLAMFQDADVLPPEGTPESNHIIKSVIQFQSVFTRGSDPDVQAFLRNALAAQRGSHAQEALSQFRSTGWTSNVLEALSDQWNAATTDQREKLAPGFRQFNISLEDFNSLMELVAKTRVSLDLRGQNIHQVFAQRRREMPGGTQ
;
A
#
# COMPACT_ATOMS: atom_id res chain seq x y z
N MET A 1 -32.09 16.32 -7.62
CA MET A 1 -30.92 15.69 -7.00
C MET A 1 -30.61 14.43 -7.79
N LEU A 2 -29.65 14.50 -8.69
CA LEU A 2 -29.20 13.34 -9.50
C LEU A 2 -27.84 12.90 -8.96
N LEU A 3 -27.83 11.74 -8.29
CA LEU A 3 -26.62 11.06 -7.86
C LEU A 3 -26.04 10.34 -9.08
N GLY A 4 -25.01 10.91 -9.69
CA GLY A 4 -24.25 10.27 -10.76
C GLY A 4 -23.30 9.24 -10.17
N HIS A 5 -23.71 7.97 -10.17
CA HIS A 5 -22.78 6.85 -10.06
C HIS A 5 -21.91 6.83 -11.32
N VAL A 6 -20.64 7.24 -11.21
CA VAL A 6 -19.66 7.05 -12.28
C VAL A 6 -18.88 5.77 -11.98
N SER A 7 -19.24 4.72 -12.72
CA SER A 7 -18.59 3.41 -12.70
C SER A 7 -17.16 3.50 -13.27
N TRP A 8 -16.18 3.02 -12.49
CA TRP A 8 -14.75 2.99 -12.83
C TRP A 8 -14.37 1.94 -13.91
N PHE A 9 -15.28 1.05 -14.32
CA PHE A 9 -14.91 0.02 -15.28
C PHE A 9 -14.97 0.56 -16.71
N PHE A 10 -13.83 0.88 -17.32
CA PHE A 10 -13.49 0.58 -18.73
C PHE A 10 -12.14 1.22 -19.09
N LEU A 11 -11.15 0.38 -19.41
CA LEU A 11 -10.25 0.48 -20.59
C LEU A 11 -8.93 -0.26 -20.32
N LEU A 12 -8.85 -1.51 -20.80
CA LEU A 12 -7.64 -2.10 -21.40
C LEU A 12 -7.99 -3.48 -21.99
N THR A 13 -8.86 -3.50 -23.00
CA THR A 13 -8.93 -4.61 -23.96
C THR A 13 -8.18 -4.20 -25.21
N GLY A 14 -6.88 -4.47 -25.21
CA GLY A 14 -6.00 -4.40 -26.37
C GLY A 14 -5.57 -5.80 -26.78
N LEU A 15 -6.20 -6.29 -27.83
CA LEU A 15 -5.94 -7.48 -28.65
C LEU A 15 -4.46 -7.89 -28.76
N VAL A 16 -4.11 -9.13 -28.39
CA VAL A 16 -2.92 -9.83 -28.90
C VAL A 16 -3.32 -11.21 -29.39
N MET A 17 -3.44 -11.33 -30.71
CA MET A 17 -3.50 -12.60 -31.42
C MET A 17 -2.06 -12.92 -31.84
N GLY A 18 -1.47 -13.96 -31.26
CA GLY A 18 -0.09 -14.35 -31.54
C GLY A 18 0.21 -15.73 -30.96
N ILE A 19 0.12 -16.74 -31.82
CA ILE A 19 0.41 -18.15 -31.53
C ILE A 19 1.90 -18.29 -31.25
N GLY A 20 2.24 -18.74 -30.05
CA GLY A 20 3.62 -19.04 -29.66
C GLY A 20 3.64 -19.81 -28.35
N SER A 21 3.63 -21.14 -28.45
CA SER A 21 3.76 -22.07 -27.33
C SER A 21 5.02 -21.77 -26.50
N PHE A 22 4.86 -21.14 -25.34
CA PHE A 22 5.85 -21.22 -24.26
C PHE A 22 5.34 -22.18 -23.20
N MET A 23 5.89 -23.38 -23.28
CA MET A 23 5.72 -24.47 -22.33
C MET A 23 6.27 -24.04 -20.96
N MET A 24 5.47 -24.31 -19.94
CA MET A 24 5.66 -23.89 -18.55
C MET A 24 6.97 -24.42 -17.95
N ALA A 25 7.85 -23.51 -17.55
CA ALA A 25 8.75 -23.75 -16.43
C ALA A 25 8.08 -23.16 -15.18
N GLN A 26 7.25 -23.97 -14.54
CA GLN A 26 6.64 -23.64 -13.25
C GLN A 26 7.70 -23.87 -12.16
N GLU A 27 8.58 -22.91 -11.96
CA GLU A 27 9.35 -22.82 -10.72
C GLU A 27 8.46 -22.23 -9.63
N SER A 28 8.15 -23.06 -8.64
CA SER A 28 7.47 -22.67 -7.39
C SER A 28 8.38 -21.78 -6.55
N GLY A 29 8.60 -20.55 -7.00
CA GLY A 29 9.10 -19.44 -6.19
C GLY A 29 7.92 -18.50 -5.92
N HIS A 30 7.56 -18.29 -4.66
CA HIS A 30 6.40 -17.51 -4.22
C HIS A 30 6.62 -16.00 -4.45
N ALA A 31 6.83 -15.60 -5.70
CA ALA A 31 6.83 -14.20 -6.10
C ALA A 31 5.38 -13.71 -6.12
N ALA A 32 5.13 -12.58 -5.43
CA ALA A 32 3.87 -11.87 -5.53
C ALA A 32 3.46 -11.72 -7.00
N ALA A 33 2.28 -12.20 -7.39
CA ALA A 33 1.77 -11.88 -8.71
C ALA A 33 1.61 -10.34 -8.82
N PRO A 34 2.12 -9.67 -9.87
CA PRO A 34 2.04 -8.21 -10.03
C PRO A 34 0.65 -7.63 -9.77
N THR A 35 -0.39 -8.41 -10.09
CA THR A 35 -1.80 -8.12 -9.86
C THR A 35 -2.17 -7.94 -8.37
N ALA A 36 -1.60 -8.75 -7.47
CA ALA A 36 -1.88 -8.67 -6.04
C ALA A 36 -1.33 -7.39 -5.40
N LEU A 37 -0.11 -6.98 -5.80
CA LEU A 37 0.50 -5.73 -5.37
C LEU A 37 -0.31 -4.52 -5.85
N ILE A 38 -0.75 -4.53 -7.11
CA ILE A 38 -1.60 -3.45 -7.65
C ILE A 38 -2.91 -3.38 -6.86
N GLY A 39 -3.57 -4.52 -6.65
CA GLY A 39 -4.84 -4.56 -5.93
C GLY A 39 -4.72 -4.09 -4.47
N ALA A 40 -3.61 -4.37 -3.80
CA ALA A 40 -3.35 -3.85 -2.47
C ALA A 40 -3.21 -2.33 -2.44
N SER A 41 -2.48 -1.73 -3.40
CA SER A 41 -2.39 -0.27 -3.52
C SER A 41 -3.74 0.38 -3.83
N MET A 42 -4.53 -0.22 -4.74
CA MET A 42 -5.88 0.26 -5.05
C MET A 42 -6.81 0.17 -3.83
N ALA A 43 -6.69 -0.89 -3.01
CA ALA A 43 -7.47 -1.03 -1.79
C ALA A 43 -7.13 0.07 -0.75
N VAL A 44 -5.86 0.46 -0.64
CA VAL A 44 -5.45 1.61 0.21
C VAL A 44 -6.11 2.90 -0.27
N LEU A 45 -6.05 3.18 -1.58
CA LEU A 45 -6.64 4.39 -2.15
C LEU A 45 -8.16 4.43 -1.97
N ALA A 46 -8.85 3.30 -2.21
CA ALA A 46 -10.28 3.19 -1.98
C ALA A 46 -10.66 3.36 -0.50
N MET A 47 -9.86 2.84 0.43
CA MET A 47 -10.05 3.05 1.86
C MET A 47 -9.87 4.52 2.25
N PHE A 48 -8.87 5.22 1.71
CA PHE A 48 -8.70 6.66 1.93
C PHE A 48 -9.86 7.48 1.36
N GLN A 49 -10.42 7.05 0.22
CA GLN A 49 -11.61 7.65 -0.36
C GLN A 49 -12.84 7.46 0.53
N ASP A 50 -13.08 6.24 1.03
CA ASP A 50 -14.16 5.96 1.99
C ASP A 50 -13.99 6.78 3.27
N ALA A 51 -12.75 7.01 3.66
CA ALA A 51 -12.38 7.82 4.80
C ALA A 51 -12.60 9.33 4.60
N ASP A 52 -12.89 9.77 3.36
CA ASP A 52 -13.01 11.19 2.98
C ASP A 52 -11.76 12.00 3.36
N VAL A 53 -10.58 11.40 3.21
CA VAL A 53 -9.29 12.05 3.55
C VAL A 53 -8.44 12.39 2.33
N LEU A 54 -8.87 11.95 1.14
CA LEU A 54 -8.16 12.28 -0.09
C LEU A 54 -8.47 13.73 -0.52
N PRO A 55 -7.48 14.43 -1.10
CA PRO A 55 -7.74 15.69 -1.77
C PRO A 55 -8.65 15.47 -3.00
N PRO A 56 -9.26 16.54 -3.54
CA PRO A 56 -10.16 16.42 -4.69
C PRO A 56 -9.51 15.68 -5.87
N GLU A 57 -10.30 14.84 -6.53
CA GLU A 57 -9.83 14.06 -7.68
C GLU A 57 -9.34 14.97 -8.82
N GLY A 58 -8.34 14.48 -9.57
CA GLY A 58 -7.75 15.22 -10.69
C GLY A 58 -6.80 16.35 -10.28
N THR A 59 -6.65 16.62 -8.98
CA THR A 59 -5.65 17.57 -8.49
C THR A 59 -4.23 16.99 -8.58
N PRO A 60 -3.19 17.84 -8.71
CA PRO A 60 -1.80 17.40 -8.61
C PRO A 60 -1.51 16.62 -7.33
N GLU A 61 -2.12 17.01 -6.22
CA GLU A 61 -1.97 16.37 -4.91
C GLU A 61 -2.54 14.95 -4.88
N SER A 62 -3.75 14.73 -5.43
CA SER A 62 -4.34 13.39 -5.55
C SER A 62 -3.47 12.47 -6.41
N ASN A 63 -2.97 12.98 -7.55
CA ASN A 63 -2.05 12.23 -8.41
C ASN A 63 -0.74 11.87 -7.71
N HIS A 64 -0.25 12.76 -6.84
CA HIS A 64 0.94 12.53 -6.05
C HIS A 64 0.74 11.40 -5.04
N ILE A 65 -0.36 11.41 -4.29
CA ILE A 65 -0.70 10.35 -3.32
C ILE A 65 -0.77 8.97 -3.98
N ILE A 66 -1.42 8.87 -5.17
CA ILE A 66 -1.50 7.63 -5.93
C ILE A 66 -0.10 7.07 -6.23
N LYS A 67 0.81 7.93 -6.70
CA LYS A 67 2.21 7.54 -6.96
C LYS A 67 2.92 7.12 -5.68
N SER A 68 2.79 7.89 -4.61
CA SER A 68 3.41 7.58 -3.31
C SER A 68 2.98 6.22 -2.79
N VAL A 69 1.69 5.87 -2.80
CA VAL A 69 1.21 4.56 -2.32
C VAL A 69 1.87 3.39 -3.08
N ILE A 70 1.96 3.50 -4.41
CA ILE A 70 2.54 2.46 -5.28
C ILE A 70 4.07 2.38 -5.10
N GLN A 71 4.74 3.54 -5.03
CA GLN A 71 6.19 3.62 -4.88
C GLN A 71 6.64 3.16 -3.50
N PHE A 72 5.95 3.54 -2.41
CA PHE A 72 6.28 3.03 -1.07
C PHE A 72 6.03 1.53 -0.97
N GLN A 73 4.99 0.99 -1.61
CA GLN A 73 4.84 -0.47 -1.68
C GLN A 73 6.08 -1.11 -2.30
N SER A 74 6.60 -0.50 -3.37
CA SER A 74 7.80 -0.97 -4.06
C SER A 74 9.06 -0.84 -3.19
N VAL A 75 9.22 0.26 -2.45
CA VAL A 75 10.30 0.46 -1.49
C VAL A 75 10.35 -0.67 -0.47
N PHE A 76 9.21 -0.99 0.15
CA PHE A 76 9.18 -1.97 1.23
C PHE A 76 9.18 -3.43 0.73
N THR A 77 8.63 -3.71 -0.45
CA THR A 77 8.57 -5.07 -1.02
C THR A 77 9.81 -5.46 -1.82
N ARG A 78 10.44 -4.50 -2.53
CA ARG A 78 11.58 -4.75 -3.43
C ARG A 78 12.87 -4.03 -3.05
N GLY A 79 12.82 -3.01 -2.21
CA GLY A 79 14.00 -2.25 -1.80
C GLY A 79 14.95 -3.10 -0.95
N SER A 80 16.25 -2.87 -1.12
CA SER A 80 17.32 -3.56 -0.40
C SER A 80 18.03 -2.69 0.64
N ASP A 81 17.60 -1.43 0.79
CA ASP A 81 18.20 -0.49 1.73
C ASP A 81 18.06 -1.01 3.19
N PRO A 82 19.17 -1.13 3.94
CA PRO A 82 19.17 -1.78 5.25
C PRO A 82 18.38 -1.00 6.29
N ASP A 83 18.39 0.34 6.25
CA ASP A 83 17.68 1.20 7.20
C ASP A 83 16.18 1.13 6.95
N VAL A 84 15.74 1.18 5.70
CA VAL A 84 14.32 0.96 5.32
C VAL A 84 13.83 -0.42 5.75
N GLN A 85 14.63 -1.46 5.50
CA GLN A 85 14.25 -2.83 5.88
C GLN A 85 14.25 -3.02 7.41
N ALA A 86 15.14 -2.37 8.14
CA ALA A 86 15.14 -2.36 9.60
C ALA A 86 13.91 -1.63 10.16
N PHE A 87 13.56 -0.48 9.57
CA PHE A 87 12.38 0.29 9.95
C PHE A 87 11.09 -0.53 9.83
N LEU A 88 10.90 -1.22 8.70
CA LEU A 88 9.74 -2.11 8.49
C LEU A 88 9.72 -3.26 9.51
N ARG A 89 10.87 -3.91 9.77
CA ARG A 89 10.95 -4.99 10.76
C ARG A 89 10.59 -4.50 12.16
N ASN A 90 11.09 -3.33 12.55
CA ASN A 90 10.83 -2.74 13.87
C ASN A 90 9.35 -2.39 14.03
N ALA A 91 8.75 -1.79 12.99
CA ALA A 91 7.31 -1.49 12.96
C ALA A 91 6.47 -2.75 13.18
N LEU A 92 6.76 -3.83 12.45
CA LEU A 92 6.03 -5.09 12.59
C LEU A 92 6.32 -5.80 13.91
N ALA A 93 7.55 -5.75 14.41
CA ALA A 93 7.92 -6.33 15.70
C ALA A 93 7.17 -5.65 16.87
N ALA A 94 7.05 -4.33 16.84
CA ALA A 94 6.32 -3.56 17.86
C ALA A 94 4.83 -3.94 17.92
N GLN A 95 4.20 -4.21 16.78
CA GLN A 95 2.77 -4.52 16.71
C GLN A 95 2.47 -6.03 16.88
N ARG A 96 3.31 -6.91 16.33
CA ARG A 96 3.01 -8.34 16.13
C ARG A 96 3.91 -9.29 16.92
N GLY A 97 4.95 -8.79 17.58
CA GLY A 97 5.86 -9.60 18.39
C GLY A 97 6.38 -10.82 17.61
N SER A 98 6.06 -12.02 18.10
CA SER A 98 6.46 -13.30 17.48
C SER A 98 5.94 -13.51 16.05
N HIS A 99 4.86 -12.84 15.64
CA HIS A 99 4.29 -12.96 14.28
C HIS A 99 4.88 -11.95 13.27
N ALA A 100 5.86 -11.15 13.66
CA ALA A 100 6.41 -10.10 12.77
C ALA A 100 7.03 -10.66 11.48
N GLN A 101 7.69 -11.81 11.55
CA GLN A 101 8.32 -12.43 10.37
C GLN A 101 7.30 -13.00 9.37
N GLU A 102 6.19 -13.52 9.87
CA GLU A 102 5.05 -13.98 9.07
C GLU A 102 4.41 -12.77 8.37
N ALA A 103 4.11 -11.71 9.13
CA ALA A 103 3.56 -10.46 8.60
C ALA A 103 4.47 -9.83 7.52
N LEU A 104 5.79 -9.87 7.71
CA LEU A 104 6.76 -9.38 6.73
C LEU A 104 6.73 -10.21 5.43
N SER A 105 6.69 -11.54 5.55
CA SER A 105 6.63 -12.44 4.40
C SER A 105 5.32 -12.29 3.63
N GLN A 106 4.21 -12.14 4.35
CA GLN A 106 2.91 -11.86 3.76
C GLN A 106 2.93 -10.51 3.04
N PHE A 107 3.41 -9.45 3.69
CA PHE A 107 3.49 -8.12 3.07
C PHE A 107 4.33 -8.13 1.77
N ARG A 108 5.46 -8.84 1.74
CA ARG A 108 6.28 -8.98 0.53
C ARG A 108 5.58 -9.72 -0.61
N SER A 109 4.65 -10.63 -0.29
CA SER A 109 3.92 -11.44 -1.29
C SER A 109 2.57 -10.84 -1.70
N THR A 110 1.90 -10.08 -0.83
CA THR A 110 0.54 -9.59 -1.08
C THR A 110 0.41 -8.07 -1.13
N GLY A 111 1.46 -7.33 -0.75
CA GLY A 111 1.48 -5.89 -0.69
C GLY A 111 0.83 -5.33 0.58
N TRP A 112 0.32 -4.10 0.49
CA TRP A 112 -0.28 -3.39 1.62
C TRP A 112 -1.34 -4.19 2.38
N THR A 113 -1.34 -4.02 3.70
CA THR A 113 -2.42 -4.41 4.60
C THR A 113 -2.65 -3.27 5.59
N SER A 114 -3.86 -3.18 6.15
CA SER A 114 -4.17 -2.22 7.22
C SER A 114 -3.21 -2.34 8.41
N ASN A 115 -2.85 -3.56 8.81
CA ASN A 115 -1.87 -3.80 9.87
C ASN A 115 -0.51 -3.17 9.59
N VAL A 116 0.01 -3.34 8.38
CA VAL A 116 1.32 -2.79 7.98
C VAL A 116 1.26 -1.26 7.94
N LEU A 117 0.17 -0.69 7.42
CA LEU A 117 -0.02 0.76 7.36
C LEU A 117 -0.02 1.37 8.76
N GLU A 118 -0.77 0.78 9.70
CA GLU A 118 -0.79 1.24 11.09
C GLU A 118 0.56 1.05 11.77
N ALA A 119 1.20 -0.11 11.61
CA ALA A 119 2.52 -0.35 12.20
C ALA A 119 3.56 0.66 11.71
N LEU A 120 3.56 0.99 10.41
CA LEU A 120 4.45 2.00 9.85
C LEU A 120 4.09 3.41 10.35
N SER A 121 2.80 3.74 10.47
CA SER A 121 2.35 5.03 11.00
C SER A 121 2.79 5.21 12.45
N ASP A 122 2.59 4.20 13.29
CA ASP A 122 3.00 4.21 14.70
C ASP A 122 4.53 4.30 14.83
N GLN A 123 5.27 3.51 14.04
CA GLN A 123 6.73 3.55 14.02
C GLN A 123 7.28 4.89 13.53
N TRP A 124 6.64 5.51 12.52
CA TRP A 124 7.02 6.82 12.02
C TRP A 124 6.81 7.89 13.09
N ASN A 125 5.65 7.88 13.75
CA ASN A 125 5.33 8.82 14.83
C ASN A 125 6.26 8.68 16.03
N ALA A 126 6.70 7.46 16.35
CA ALA A 126 7.66 7.21 17.42
C ALA A 126 9.13 7.52 17.04
N ALA A 127 9.47 7.57 15.75
CA ALA A 127 10.84 7.77 15.29
C ALA A 127 11.31 9.22 15.46
N THR A 128 12.54 9.39 15.96
CA THR A 128 13.22 10.69 16.02
C THR A 128 13.58 11.20 14.63
N THR A 129 13.85 12.51 14.50
CA THR A 129 14.31 13.11 13.23
C THR A 129 15.51 12.37 12.64
N ASP A 130 16.55 12.11 13.44
CA ASP A 130 17.74 11.37 13.00
C ASP A 130 17.42 9.96 12.49
N GLN A 131 16.45 9.27 13.10
CA GLN A 131 16.02 7.95 12.64
C GLN A 131 15.26 8.03 11.31
N ARG A 132 14.46 9.07 11.11
CA ARG A 132 13.73 9.32 9.86
C ARG A 132 14.70 9.68 8.73
N GLU A 133 15.71 10.51 8.99
CA GLU A 133 16.70 10.94 8.00
C GLU A 133 17.48 9.76 7.39
N LYS A 134 17.73 8.71 8.18
CA LYS A 134 18.37 7.48 7.69
C LYS A 134 17.60 6.75 6.59
N LEU A 135 16.29 7.00 6.46
CA LEU A 135 15.47 6.35 5.41
C LEU A 135 15.62 7.05 4.05
N ALA A 136 16.12 8.29 4.02
CA ALA A 136 16.18 9.10 2.81
C ALA A 136 16.98 8.46 1.66
N PRO A 137 18.13 7.78 1.88
CA PRO A 137 18.83 7.06 0.81
C PRO A 137 17.97 5.98 0.16
N GLY A 138 17.28 5.14 0.96
CA GLY A 138 16.41 4.08 0.45
C GLY A 138 15.20 4.61 -0.31
N PHE A 139 14.57 5.69 0.16
CA PHE A 139 13.44 6.32 -0.52
C PHE A 139 13.83 6.94 -1.87
N ARG A 140 15.00 7.58 -1.95
CA ARG A 140 15.50 8.20 -3.19
C ARG A 140 15.71 7.19 -4.32
N GLN A 141 16.02 5.93 -4.03
CA GLN A 141 16.16 4.86 -5.04
C GLN A 141 14.86 4.64 -5.83
N PHE A 142 13.71 5.04 -5.28
CA PHE A 142 12.39 4.87 -5.89
C PHE A 142 11.74 6.20 -6.30
N ASN A 143 12.52 7.30 -6.31
CA ASN A 143 12.06 8.66 -6.63
C ASN A 143 10.94 9.17 -5.69
N ILE A 144 11.08 8.91 -4.39
CA ILE A 144 10.21 9.43 -3.33
C ILE A 144 11.04 9.98 -2.18
N SER A 145 10.43 10.84 -1.37
CA SER A 145 11.06 11.61 -0.29
C SER A 145 10.52 11.23 1.09
N LEU A 146 11.16 11.77 2.15
CA LEU A 146 10.63 11.66 3.52
C LEU A 146 9.30 12.40 3.68
N GLU A 147 9.11 13.51 2.97
CA GLU A 147 7.86 14.30 3.01
C GLU A 147 6.70 13.52 2.38
N ASP A 148 6.96 12.78 1.31
CA ASP A 148 5.97 11.88 0.71
C ASP A 148 5.55 10.78 1.69
N PHE A 149 6.52 10.24 2.43
CA PHE A 149 6.23 9.23 3.44
C PHE A 149 5.44 9.82 4.61
N ASN A 150 5.83 11.01 5.09
CA ASN A 150 5.12 11.72 6.14
C ASN A 150 3.67 11.97 5.74
N SER A 151 3.44 12.49 4.52
CA SER A 151 2.11 12.74 3.97
C SER A 151 1.27 11.47 3.90
N LEU A 152 1.86 10.35 3.48
CA LEU A 152 1.18 9.05 3.49
C LEU A 152 0.82 8.58 4.90
N MET A 153 1.72 8.71 5.88
CA MET A 153 1.46 8.33 7.27
C MET A 153 0.40 9.21 7.94
N GLU A 154 0.34 10.49 7.57
CA GLU A 154 -0.74 11.40 7.99
C GLU A 154 -2.10 10.98 7.43
N LEU A 155 -2.16 10.56 6.16
CA LEU A 155 -3.40 10.02 5.57
C LEU A 155 -3.87 8.75 6.27
N VAL A 156 -2.94 7.86 6.64
CA VAL A 156 -3.27 6.66 7.44
C VAL A 156 -3.85 7.05 8.79
N ALA A 157 -3.24 8.00 9.50
CA ALA A 157 -3.73 8.47 10.80
C ALA A 157 -5.10 9.14 10.68
N LYS A 158 -5.30 10.04 9.69
CA LYS A 158 -6.60 10.68 9.41
C LYS A 158 -7.66 9.66 9.05
N THR A 159 -7.30 8.63 8.28
CA THR A 159 -8.20 7.53 7.91
C THR A 159 -8.70 6.79 9.14
N ARG A 160 -7.81 6.42 10.05
CA ARG A 160 -8.18 5.74 11.30
C ARG A 160 -9.18 6.57 12.10
N VAL A 161 -8.85 7.85 12.33
CA VAL A 161 -9.72 8.78 13.07
C VAL A 161 -11.09 8.94 12.39
N SER A 162 -11.12 9.13 11.07
CA SER A 162 -12.36 9.35 10.32
C SER A 162 -13.29 8.12 10.31
N LEU A 163 -12.72 6.93 10.23
CA LEU A 163 -13.47 5.67 10.28
C LEU A 163 -13.96 5.38 11.71
N ASP A 164 -13.12 5.59 12.72
CA ASP A 164 -13.48 5.39 14.12
C ASP A 164 -14.64 6.30 14.55
N LEU A 165 -14.64 7.57 14.11
CA LEU A 165 -15.75 8.51 14.35
C LEU A 165 -17.08 8.04 13.74
N ARG A 166 -17.03 7.19 12.72
CA ARG A 166 -18.19 6.58 12.06
C ARG A 166 -18.49 5.17 12.59
N GLY A 167 -17.78 4.71 13.62
CA GLY A 167 -17.92 3.36 14.18
C GLY A 167 -17.44 2.27 13.23
N GLN A 168 -16.59 2.60 12.26
CA GLN A 168 -16.03 1.68 11.27
C GLN A 168 -14.61 1.28 11.65
N ASN A 169 -14.26 0.02 11.44
CA ASN A 169 -12.92 -0.49 11.70
C ASN A 169 -12.06 -0.44 10.42
N ILE A 170 -10.88 0.17 10.49
CA ILE A 170 -9.96 0.32 9.35
C ILE A 170 -9.60 -1.02 8.70
N HIS A 171 -9.45 -2.10 9.49
CA HIS A 171 -9.13 -3.42 8.94
C HIS A 171 -10.30 -4.02 8.16
N GLN A 172 -11.53 -3.84 8.63
CA GLN A 172 -12.73 -4.32 7.94
C GLN A 172 -12.94 -3.57 6.62
N VAL A 173 -12.78 -2.24 6.63
CA VAL A 173 -12.89 -1.41 5.42
C VAL A 173 -11.82 -1.80 4.41
N PHE A 174 -10.55 -1.90 4.84
CA PHE A 174 -9.48 -2.35 3.97
C PHE A 174 -9.74 -3.74 3.38
N ALA A 175 -10.14 -4.71 4.22
CA ALA A 175 -10.40 -6.07 3.77
C ALA A 175 -11.56 -6.13 2.76
N GLN A 176 -12.62 -5.35 2.98
CA GLN A 176 -13.72 -5.22 2.04
C GLN A 176 -13.22 -4.71 0.68
N ARG A 177 -12.48 -3.59 0.67
CA ARG A 177 -11.91 -3.05 -0.56
C ARG A 177 -10.94 -4.01 -1.22
N ARG A 178 -10.10 -4.71 -0.45
CA ARG A 178 -9.12 -5.65 -1.00
C ARG A 178 -9.76 -6.79 -1.80
N ARG A 179 -10.95 -7.26 -1.39
CA ARG A 179 -11.73 -8.29 -2.10
C ARG A 179 -12.30 -7.81 -3.44
N GLU A 180 -12.56 -6.51 -3.55
CA GLU A 180 -13.06 -5.87 -4.78
C GLU A 180 -11.93 -5.59 -5.79
N MET A 181 -10.67 -5.67 -5.35
CA MET A 181 -9.50 -5.33 -6.17
C MET A 181 -8.84 -6.56 -6.81
N PRO A 182 -8.09 -6.37 -7.93
CA PRO A 182 -7.36 -7.44 -8.58
C PRO A 182 -6.46 -8.24 -7.62
N GLY A 183 -6.42 -9.56 -7.80
CA GLY A 183 -5.62 -10.45 -6.95
C GLY A 183 -6.07 -10.47 -5.48
N GLY A 184 -7.30 -10.05 -5.16
CA GLY A 184 -7.90 -10.22 -3.85
C GLY A 184 -8.33 -11.66 -3.64
N THR A 185 -7.99 -12.25 -2.50
CA THR A 185 -8.50 -13.56 -2.09
C THR A 185 -9.89 -13.35 -1.50
N GLN A 186 -10.89 -14.05 -2.07
CA GLN A 186 -12.25 -14.12 -1.53
C GLN A 186 -12.27 -14.85 -0.19
#